data_AF-A0AAD4VE61-F1
#
_entry.id   AF-A0AAD4VE61-F1
#
_cell.length_a   1.000
_cell.length_b   1.000
_cell.length_c   1.000
_cell.angle_alpha   90.00
_cell.angle_beta   90.00
_cell.angle_gamma   90.00
#
_symmetry.space_group_name_H-M   'P 1'
#
loop_
_entity.id
_entity.type
_entity.pdbx_description
1 polymer ?
#
loop_
_entity_poly.entity_id
_entity_poly.type
_entity_poly.pdbx_seq_one_letter_code
_entity_poly.pdbx_strand_id
1 'polypeptide(L)'
;MFSMYGHTDVEGYTDVDWADLATDRRSTSGYFTFVVGNLVTWRSKKQEVVSQSSAEAEYRGMAHGVCELLWLRRLLRDLGFGPKQMDLYCDNKTAIAIAHT
;
A
#
# COMPACT_ATOMS: atom_id res chain seq x y z
N MET A 1 5.19 -23.62 -10.26
CA MET A 1 6.32 -24.05 -9.44
C MET A 1 7.08 -22.78 -9.08
N PHE A 2 6.81 -22.22 -7.90
CA PHE A 2 7.38 -20.94 -7.47
C PHE A 2 8.90 -21.10 -7.40
N SER A 3 9.61 -20.43 -8.32
CA SER A 3 11.07 -20.43 -8.35
C SER A 3 11.56 -19.91 -7.01
N MET A 4 12.37 -20.72 -6.33
CA MET A 4 13.01 -20.39 -5.05
C MET A 4 14.06 -19.30 -5.27
N TYR A 5 13.61 -18.06 -5.46
CA TYR A 5 14.40 -16.92 -5.05
C TYR A 5 14.24 -16.86 -3.54
N GLY A 6 15.33 -16.81 -2.79
CA GLY A 6 15.34 -16.70 -1.32
C GLY A 6 14.72 -15.41 -0.77
N HIS A 7 13.94 -14.70 -1.59
CA HIS A 7 13.15 -13.54 -1.29
C HIS A 7 11.73 -14.00 -0.92
N THR A 8 11.48 -14.21 0.37
CA THR A 8 10.12 -14.33 0.91
C THR A 8 9.52 -12.94 1.19
N ASP A 9 9.91 -11.97 0.39
CA ASP A 9 9.56 -10.58 0.61
C ASP A 9 8.22 -10.28 -0.05
N VAL A 10 7.44 -9.52 0.72
CA VAL A 10 6.20 -8.94 0.25
C VAL A 10 6.45 -7.45 0.09
N GLU A 11 6.23 -6.96 -1.10
CA GLU A 11 6.42 -5.55 -1.43
C GLU A 11 5.06 -4.93 -1.69
N GLY A 12 4.67 -3.92 -0.94
CA GLY A 12 3.51 -3.10 -1.22
C GLY A 12 3.94 -1.76 -1.80
N TYR A 13 3.14 -1.23 -2.71
CA TYR A 13 3.31 0.10 -3.26
C TYR A 13 1.99 0.84 -3.11
N THR A 14 2.06 2.10 -2.69
CA THR A 14 0.91 3.00 -2.58
C THR A 14 1.13 4.23 -3.42
N ASP A 15 0.06 4.71 -4.04
CA ASP A 15 0.03 5.88 -4.90
C ASP A 15 -1.28 6.62 -4.66
N VAL A 16 -1.26 7.93 -4.51
CA VAL A 16 -2.47 8.72 -4.27
C VAL A 16 -2.54 9.97 -5.16
N ASP A 17 -3.48 9.94 -6.09
CA ASP A 17 -3.82 11.11 -6.88
C ASP A 17 -4.64 12.10 -6.04
N TRP A 18 -4.08 13.29 -5.79
CA TRP A 18 -4.74 14.35 -5.05
C TRP A 18 -5.56 15.28 -5.97
N ALA A 19 -6.79 15.59 -5.55
CA ALA A 19 -7.71 16.54 -6.19
C ALA A 19 -8.06 16.25 -7.67
N ASP A 20 -7.98 14.99 -8.10
CA ASP A 20 -8.18 14.57 -9.49
C ASP A 20 -9.62 14.80 -10.03
N LEU A 21 -10.57 15.11 -9.14
CA LEU A 21 -11.97 15.42 -9.51
C LEU A 21 -12.44 16.78 -8.97
N ALA A 22 -12.56 17.75 -9.88
CA ALA A 22 -12.95 19.15 -9.61
C ALA A 22 -14.29 19.33 -8.86
N THR A 23 -15.18 18.32 -8.87
CA THR A 23 -16.51 18.39 -8.27
C THR A 23 -16.58 17.99 -6.80
N ASP A 24 -15.61 17.24 -6.28
CA ASP A 24 -15.68 16.66 -4.91
C ASP A 24 -14.36 16.79 -4.12
N ARG A 25 -13.25 17.18 -4.78
CA ARG A 25 -11.90 17.37 -4.17
C ARG A 25 -11.33 16.16 -3.41
N ARG A 26 -11.93 14.99 -3.54
CA ARG A 26 -11.47 13.75 -2.87
C ARG A 26 -10.36 13.11 -3.69
N SER A 27 -9.30 12.70 -3.00
CA SER A 27 -8.19 11.96 -3.59
C SER A 27 -8.59 10.53 -3.95
N THR A 28 -7.89 9.93 -4.90
CA THR A 28 -8.00 8.51 -5.22
C THR A 28 -6.73 7.81 -4.76
N SER A 29 -6.86 6.86 -3.84
CA SER A 29 -5.73 6.06 -3.36
C SER A 29 -5.70 4.70 -4.06
N GLY A 30 -4.54 4.37 -4.61
CA GLY A 30 -4.19 3.06 -5.14
C GLY A 30 -3.19 2.34 -4.25
N TYR A 31 -3.25 1.01 -4.26
CA TYR A 31 -2.14 0.18 -3.82
C TYR A 31 -2.04 -1.08 -4.68
N PHE A 32 -0.85 -1.66 -4.71
CA PHE A 32 -0.62 -2.99 -5.25
C PHE A 32 0.44 -3.72 -4.44
N THR A 33 0.34 -5.04 -4.33
CA THR A 33 1.28 -5.87 -3.57
C THR A 33 1.84 -7.00 -4.41
N PHE A 34 3.14 -7.21 -4.30
CA PHE A 34 3.87 -8.33 -4.84
C PHE A 34 4.20 -9.34 -3.75
N VAL A 35 4.02 -10.62 -4.05
CA VAL A 35 4.47 -11.75 -3.22
C VAL A 35 5.43 -12.59 -4.06
N VAL A 36 6.69 -12.68 -3.64
CA VAL A 36 7.75 -13.43 -4.37
C VAL A 36 7.79 -13.00 -5.85
N GLY A 37 7.78 -11.69 -6.10
CA GLY A 37 7.84 -11.09 -7.44
C GLY A 37 6.57 -11.22 -8.28
N ASN A 38 5.45 -11.72 -7.74
CA ASN A 38 4.18 -11.82 -8.46
C ASN A 38 3.16 -10.83 -7.90
N LEU A 39 2.44 -10.11 -8.75
CA LEU A 39 1.34 -9.22 -8.34
C LEU A 39 0.18 -10.07 -7.79
N VAL A 40 -0.15 -9.92 -6.52
CA VAL A 40 -1.19 -10.73 -5.84
C VAL A 40 -2.43 -9.91 -5.52
N THR A 41 -2.27 -8.65 -5.10
CA THR A 41 -3.41 -7.76 -4.83
C THR A 41 -3.18 -6.39 -5.43
N TRP A 42 -4.26 -5.75 -5.87
CA TRP A 42 -4.29 -4.35 -6.25
C TRP A 42 -5.67 -3.79 -5.96
N ARG A 43 -5.72 -2.49 -5.69
CA ARG A 43 -6.98 -1.77 -5.51
C ARG A 43 -6.76 -0.32 -5.84
N SER A 44 -7.79 0.30 -6.41
CA SER A 44 -7.93 1.75 -6.48
C SER A 44 -9.25 2.13 -5.85
N LYS A 45 -9.23 3.06 -4.88
CA LYS A 45 -10.42 3.52 -4.16
C LYS A 45 -10.36 5.03 -3.97
N LYS A 46 -11.46 5.70 -4.30
CA LYS A 46 -11.68 7.10 -3.95
C LYS A 46 -11.77 7.26 -2.43
N GLN A 47 -10.97 8.15 -1.84
CA GLN A 47 -11.00 8.43 -0.41
C GLN A 47 -12.37 9.01 -0.02
N GLU A 48 -12.90 8.56 1.12
CA GLU A 48 -14.22 8.99 1.60
C GLU A 48 -14.19 10.44 2.10
N VAL A 49 -13.03 10.88 2.60
CA VAL A 49 -12.80 12.20 3.18
C VAL A 49 -11.89 13.01 2.26
N VAL A 50 -12.17 14.30 2.14
CA VAL A 50 -11.30 15.25 1.43
C VAL A 50 -10.01 15.45 2.22
N SER A 51 -8.86 15.32 1.56
CA SER A 51 -7.55 15.56 2.16
C SER A 51 -7.11 17.00 1.85
N GLN A 52 -6.63 17.71 2.87
CA GLN A 52 -6.25 19.12 2.75
C GLN A 52 -4.85 19.32 2.16
N SER A 53 -4.07 18.24 2.07
CA SER A 53 -2.75 18.20 1.43
C SER A 53 -2.51 16.85 0.74
N SER A 54 -1.53 16.81 -0.17
CA SER A 54 -1.06 15.56 -0.78
C SER A 54 -0.41 14.63 0.25
N ALA A 55 0.36 15.17 1.19
CA ALA A 55 0.99 14.38 2.26
C ALA A 55 -0.05 13.69 3.16
N GLU A 56 -1.14 14.36 3.51
CA GLU A 56 -2.25 13.76 4.24
C GLU A 56 -2.96 12.67 3.41
N ALA A 57 -3.20 12.94 2.13
CA ALA A 57 -3.84 11.99 1.23
C ALA A 57 -3.02 10.71 1.09
N GLU A 58 -1.71 10.86 0.89
CA GLU A 58 -0.72 9.78 0.79
C GLU A 58 -0.60 9.02 2.11
N TYR A 59 -0.50 9.71 3.25
CA TYR A 59 -0.46 9.07 4.56
C TYR A 59 -1.70 8.20 4.83
N ARG A 60 -2.88 8.67 4.43
CA ARG A 60 -4.13 7.88 4.48
C ARG A 60 -4.07 6.68 3.54
N GLY A 61 -3.55 6.86 2.32
CA GLY A 61 -3.30 5.77 1.37
C GLY A 61 -2.36 4.70 1.93
N MET A 62 -1.26 5.12 2.56
CA MET A 62 -0.31 4.25 3.25
C MET A 62 -0.98 3.46 4.37
N ALA A 63 -1.81 4.10 5.20
CA ALA A 63 -2.54 3.41 6.27
C ALA A 63 -3.44 2.28 5.73
N HIS A 64 -4.13 2.53 4.61
CA HIS A 64 -4.90 1.49 3.91
C HIS A 64 -3.98 0.38 3.35
N GLY A 65 -2.87 0.74 2.72
CA GLY A 65 -1.87 -0.22 2.22
C GLY A 65 -1.32 -1.13 3.32
N VAL A 66 -1.00 -0.58 4.50
CA VAL A 66 -0.52 -1.34 5.66
C VAL A 66 -1.59 -2.31 6.17
N CYS A 67 -2.85 -1.89 6.28
CA CYS A 67 -3.95 -2.79 6.68
C CYS A 67 -4.06 -4.01 5.76
N GLU A 68 -3.92 -3.79 4.46
CA GLU A 68 -4.00 -4.83 3.43
C GLU A 68 -2.76 -5.75 3.46
N LEU A 69 -1.57 -5.19 3.64
CA LEU A 69 -0.33 -5.94 3.89
C LEU A 69 -0.45 -6.82 5.14
N LEU A 70 -0.99 -6.30 6.25
CA LEU A 70 -1.20 -7.08 7.47
C LEU A 70 -2.22 -8.21 7.28
N TRP A 71 -3.30 -7.95 6.53
CA TRP A 71 -4.27 -8.98 6.16
C TRP A 71 -3.61 -10.07 5.30
N LEU A 72 -2.84 -9.67 4.29
CA LEU A 72 -2.11 -10.58 3.41
C LEU A 72 -1.08 -11.40 4.19
N ARG A 73 -0.39 -10.80 5.17
CA ARG A 73 0.54 -11.52 6.06
C ARG A 73 -0.14 -12.66 6.81
N ARG A 74 -1.34 -12.39 7.35
CA ARG A 74 -2.12 -13.41 8.07
C ARG A 74 -2.54 -14.52 7.13
N LEU A 75 -3.08 -14.16 5.97
CA LEU A 75 -3.47 -15.12 4.94
C LEU A 75 -2.29 -16.01 4.51
N LEU A 76 -1.13 -15.43 4.21
CA LEU A 76 0.07 -16.18 3.85
C LEU A 76 0.49 -17.11 4.98
N ARG A 77 0.44 -16.65 6.24
CA ARG A 77 0.78 -17.47 7.40
C ARG A 77 -0.15 -18.68 7.55
N ASP A 78 -1.45 -18.48 7.35
CA ASP A 78 -2.46 -19.55 7.38
C ASP A 78 -2.24 -20.56 6.25
N LEU A 79 -1.70 -20.12 5.10
CA LEU A 79 -1.28 -20.98 3.99
C LEU A 79 0.09 -21.65 4.19
N GLY A 80 0.75 -21.44 5.34
CA GLY A 80 2.07 -22.00 5.63
C GLY A 80 3.26 -21.17 5.12
N PHE A 81 3.01 -19.97 4.58
CA PHE A 81 4.03 -19.04 4.11
C PHE A 81 4.24 -17.91 5.12
N GLY A 82 5.38 -17.90 5.80
CA GLY A 82 5.76 -16.83 6.72
C GLY A 82 6.69 -15.81 6.06
N PRO A 83 6.20 -14.70 5.50
CA PRO A 83 7.09 -13.66 4.97
C PRO A 83 7.92 -13.07 6.11
N LYS A 84 9.23 -12.92 5.87
CA LYS A 84 10.18 -12.40 6.87
C LYS A 84 10.15 -10.88 6.93
N GLN A 85 10.03 -10.25 5.76
CA GLN A 85 10.02 -8.81 5.60
C GLN A 85 8.84 -8.40 4.71
N MET A 86 8.25 -7.25 5.05
CA MET A 86 7.13 -6.67 4.34
C MET A 86 7.36 -5.17 4.26
N ASP A 87 7.69 -4.69 3.08
CA ASP A 87 8.03 -3.29 2.86
C ASP A 87 6.88 -2.60 2.12
N LEU A 88 6.57 -1.36 2.52
CA LEU A 88 5.59 -0.52 1.84
C LEU A 88 6.31 0.71 1.28
N TYR A 89 6.19 0.91 -0.02
CA TYR A 89 6.77 2.02 -0.76
C TYR A 89 5.70 3.07 -1.08
N CYS A 90 6.04 4.34 -0.84
CA CYS A 90 5.25 5.52 -1.19
C CYS A 90 6.22 6.52 -1.84
N ASP A 91 5.74 7.29 -2.82
CA ASP A 91 6.56 8.29 -3.51
C ASP A 91 6.66 9.62 -2.73
N ASN A 92 5.72 9.88 -1.82
CA ASN A 92 5.63 11.10 -1.04
C ASN A 92 6.53 11.07 0.20
N LYS A 93 7.71 11.69 0.07
CA LYS A 93 8.71 11.81 1.15
C LYS A 93 8.17 12.47 2.42
N THR A 94 7.22 13.40 2.30
CA THR A 94 6.61 14.07 3.47
C THR A 94 5.69 13.10 4.20
N ALA A 95 4.90 12.29 3.48
CA ALA A 95 4.06 11.26 4.08
C ALA A 95 4.91 10.18 4.78
N ILE A 96 6.03 9.76 4.15
CA ILE A 96 7.00 8.85 4.76
C ILE A 96 7.58 9.45 6.05
N ALA A 97 8.01 10.71 6.02
CA ALA A 97 8.57 11.37 7.20
C ALA A 97 7.57 11.43 8.35
N ILE A 98 6.30 11.72 8.07
CA ILE A 98 5.22 11.71 9.08
C ILE A 98 5.05 10.30 9.66
N ALA A 99 5.08 9.25 8.83
CA ALA A 99 4.92 7.86 9.28
C ALA A 99 6.06 7.34 10.17
N HIS A 100 7.24 7.94 10.11
CA HIS A 100 8.41 7.57 10.93
C HIS A 100 8.58 8.42 12.20
N THR A 101 7.61 9.27 12.54
CA THR A 101 7.64 10.10 13.77
C THR A 101 7.16 9.31 14.97
#